data_AF-A0A6M2EQ21-F1
#
_entry.id   AF-A0A6M2EQ21-F1
#
_cell.length_a   1.000
_cell.length_b   1.000
_cell.length_c   1.000
_cell.angle_alpha   90.00
_cell.angle_beta   90.00
_cell.angle_gamma   90.00
#
_symmetry.space_group_name_H-M   'P 1'
#
loop_
_entity.id
_entity.type
_entity.pdbx_description
1 polymer ?
#
loop_
_entity_poly.entity_id
_entity_poly.type
_entity_poly.pdbx_seq_one_letter_code
_entity_poly.pdbx_strand_id
1 'polypeptide(L)'
;MEYDGIVLESWSRWAAYGILHDPEMRNKALQFIKQLGHAMHSVSSSRNGKQYLQLVYVIGPPYSEKLQPHDFGPEDLQSLSDDVDGFSFMTYDFSSPHNPGPNAPLKWIRFTLQILLGNSGARALANKIFLGINFYGNDFVVSEGSEGGGAITGREYLSLLEKHKPKLQWEKNSGEHFFLYVDDEHINHAVFYPSLMSISIRLEEARLQGVGISIWEIGQGLDYFFNLL
;
A
#
# COMPACT_ATOMS: atom_id res chain seq x y z
N MET A 1 19.94 -14.50 -13.69
CA MET A 1 18.67 -14.40 -12.95
C MET A 1 17.61 -14.10 -13.99
N GLU A 2 16.62 -14.97 -14.16
CA GLU A 2 15.53 -14.77 -15.14
C GLU A 2 14.33 -14.19 -14.39
N TYR A 3 13.85 -13.03 -14.83
CA TYR A 3 12.70 -12.35 -14.24
C TYR A 3 11.47 -12.56 -15.12
N ASP A 4 10.30 -12.69 -14.49
CA ASP A 4 9.01 -12.80 -15.18
C ASP A 4 8.40 -11.43 -15.50
N GLY A 5 9.01 -10.35 -15.02
CA GLY A 5 8.50 -8.98 -15.18
C GLY A 5 9.22 -7.95 -14.31
N ILE A 6 8.61 -6.77 -14.21
CA ILE A 6 9.07 -5.62 -13.41
C ILE A 6 7.90 -5.08 -12.59
N VAL A 7 8.19 -4.74 -11.33
CA VAL A 7 7.33 -3.87 -10.52
C VAL A 7 7.96 -2.48 -10.54
N LEU A 8 7.33 -1.53 -11.23
CA LEU A 8 7.85 -0.17 -11.40
C LEU A 8 7.23 0.78 -10.38
N GLU A 9 8.07 1.33 -9.51
CA GLU A 9 7.70 2.40 -8.57
C GLU A 9 8.32 3.73 -9.01
N SER A 10 7.54 4.58 -9.68
CA SER A 10 8.02 5.89 -10.12
C SER A 10 7.02 7.03 -9.88
N TRP A 11 5.71 6.76 -9.78
CA TRP A 11 4.69 7.80 -9.65
C TRP A 11 4.92 8.70 -8.43
N SER A 12 5.10 8.11 -7.24
CA SER A 12 5.31 8.84 -5.99
C SER A 12 6.57 9.73 -6.05
N ARG A 13 7.65 9.22 -6.68
CA ARG A 13 8.89 9.97 -6.88
C ARG A 13 8.70 11.12 -7.87
N TRP A 14 8.02 10.89 -8.98
CA TRP A 14 7.72 11.95 -9.94
C TRP A 14 6.81 13.03 -9.35
N ALA A 15 5.82 12.67 -8.53
CA ALA A 15 5.01 13.63 -7.78
C ALA A 15 5.88 14.47 -6.84
N ALA A 16 6.74 13.81 -6.03
CA ALA A 16 7.61 14.50 -5.07
C ALA A 16 8.64 15.44 -5.73
N TYR A 17 9.14 15.10 -6.92
CA TYR A 17 10.02 15.97 -7.71
C TYR A 17 9.27 17.02 -8.56
N GLY A 18 7.94 17.06 -8.48
CA GLY A 18 7.09 18.00 -9.20
C GLY A 18 6.96 17.74 -10.71
N ILE A 19 7.44 16.59 -11.20
CA ILE A 19 7.33 16.18 -12.61
C ILE A 19 5.87 16.08 -13.04
N LEU A 20 5.00 15.59 -12.15
CA LEU A 20 3.57 15.40 -12.45
C LEU A 20 2.74 16.68 -12.35
N HIS A 21 3.31 17.78 -11.83
CA HIS A 21 2.64 19.08 -11.80
C HIS A 21 2.69 19.79 -13.16
N ASP A 22 3.70 19.49 -13.98
CA ASP A 22 3.78 19.97 -15.36
C ASP A 22 3.00 19.03 -16.30
N PRO A 23 1.98 19.51 -17.02
CA PRO A 23 1.15 18.65 -17.87
C PRO A 23 1.92 17.95 -19.00
N GLU A 24 2.94 18.60 -19.57
CA GLU A 24 3.73 18.03 -20.65
C GLU A 24 4.60 16.87 -20.12
N MET A 25 5.26 17.08 -18.98
CA MET A 25 6.08 16.08 -18.32
C MET A 25 5.24 14.92 -17.77
N ARG A 26 4.05 15.19 -17.22
CA ARG A 26 3.08 14.15 -16.83
C ARG A 26 2.68 13.28 -18.03
N ASN A 27 2.40 13.90 -19.17
CA ASN A 27 2.06 13.16 -20.39
C ASN A 27 3.24 12.31 -20.88
N LYS A 28 4.46 12.83 -20.82
CA LYS A 28 5.68 12.05 -21.13
C LYS A 28 5.87 10.88 -20.15
N ALA A 29 5.58 11.07 -18.87
CA ALA A 29 5.65 10.03 -17.85
C ALA A 29 4.64 8.89 -18.15
N LEU A 30 3.40 9.22 -18.50
CA LEU A 30 2.41 8.23 -18.93
C LEU A 30 2.86 7.52 -20.21
N GLN A 31 3.32 8.27 -21.23
CA GLN A 31 3.82 7.69 -22.48
C GLN A 31 5.00 6.75 -22.25
N PHE A 32 5.89 7.08 -21.32
CA PHE A 32 7.00 6.21 -20.93
C PHE A 32 6.49 4.88 -20.37
N ILE A 33 5.49 4.89 -19.47
CA ILE A 33 4.91 3.65 -18.92
C ILE A 33 4.32 2.80 -20.06
N LYS A 34 3.58 3.41 -21.00
CA LYS A 34 3.01 2.70 -22.15
C LYS A 34 4.06 2.08 -23.04
N GLN A 35 5.10 2.85 -23.39
CA GLN A 35 6.21 2.36 -24.20
C GLN A 35 6.97 1.23 -23.51
N LEU A 36 7.15 1.31 -22.19
CA LEU A 36 7.75 0.25 -21.40
C LEU A 36 6.86 -1.01 -21.41
N GLY A 37 5.55 -0.87 -21.19
CA GLY A 37 4.58 -1.97 -21.27
C GLY A 37 4.64 -2.68 -22.62
N HIS A 38 4.54 -1.92 -23.73
CA HIS A 38 4.71 -2.47 -25.08
C HIS A 38 6.04 -3.18 -25.29
N ALA A 39 7.15 -2.59 -24.83
CA ALA A 39 8.46 -3.20 -24.95
C ALA A 39 8.53 -4.53 -24.18
N MET A 40 8.00 -4.57 -22.96
CA MET A 40 7.96 -5.78 -22.12
C MET A 40 7.05 -6.86 -22.71
N HIS A 41 5.89 -6.47 -23.24
CA HIS A 41 4.94 -7.37 -23.90
C HIS A 41 5.47 -7.97 -25.21
N SER A 42 6.46 -7.32 -25.84
CA SER A 42 7.13 -7.83 -27.04
C SER A 42 8.18 -8.91 -26.77
N VAL A 43 8.56 -9.11 -25.50
CA VAL A 43 9.57 -10.10 -25.09
C VAL A 43 8.86 -11.32 -24.50
N SER A 44 9.07 -12.49 -25.11
CA SER A 44 8.60 -13.75 -24.54
C SER A 44 9.44 -14.14 -23.32
N SER A 45 8.77 -14.56 -22.24
CA SER A 45 9.40 -15.11 -21.04
C SER A 45 10.20 -16.36 -21.39
N SER A 46 11.43 -16.44 -20.91
CA SER A 46 12.31 -17.60 -21.06
C SER A 46 11.77 -18.84 -20.33
N ARG A 47 11.03 -18.62 -19.23
CA ARG A 47 10.43 -19.68 -18.41
C ARG A 47 9.17 -20.26 -19.04
N ASN A 48 8.38 -19.41 -19.70
CA ASN A 48 7.16 -19.80 -20.37
C ASN A 48 7.03 -19.04 -21.68
N GLY A 49 7.52 -19.62 -22.78
CA GLY A 49 7.53 -18.99 -24.11
C GLY A 49 6.15 -18.64 -24.70
N LYS A 50 5.07 -18.86 -23.95
CA LYS A 50 3.69 -18.43 -24.26
C LYS A 50 3.25 -17.18 -23.49
N GLN A 51 4.07 -16.68 -22.57
CA GLN A 51 3.80 -15.48 -21.77
C GLN A 51 4.85 -14.42 -22.07
N TYR A 52 4.43 -13.17 -22.02
CA TYR A 52 5.32 -12.02 -22.14
C TYR A 52 5.81 -11.55 -20.76
N LEU A 53 6.81 -10.67 -20.71
CA LEU A 53 7.26 -10.06 -19.44
C LEU A 53 6.19 -9.13 -18.87
N GLN A 54 5.82 -9.33 -17.61
CA GLN A 54 4.74 -8.58 -16.96
C GLN A 54 5.19 -7.22 -16.42
N LEU A 55 4.37 -6.19 -16.59
CA LEU A 55 4.58 -4.89 -15.96
C LEU A 55 3.54 -4.66 -14.86
N VAL A 56 4.00 -4.59 -13.61
CA VAL A 56 3.18 -4.12 -12.48
C VAL A 56 3.58 -2.68 -12.15
N TYR A 57 2.61 -1.79 -11.99
CA TYR A 57 2.87 -0.39 -11.69
C TYR A 57 2.45 -0.03 -10.27
N VAL A 58 3.33 0.61 -9.51
CA VAL A 58 3.02 1.02 -8.13
C VAL A 58 2.30 2.36 -8.15
N ILE A 59 1.14 2.42 -7.49
CA ILE A 59 0.30 3.61 -7.39
C ILE A 59 0.03 3.96 -5.93
N GLY A 60 -0.02 5.26 -5.65
CA GLY A 60 -0.31 5.79 -4.31
C GLY A 60 -1.78 6.20 -4.17
N PRO A 61 -2.31 6.23 -2.94
CA PRO A 61 -3.62 6.80 -2.65
C PRO A 61 -3.60 8.31 -2.89
N PRO A 62 -4.74 8.91 -3.29
CA PRO A 62 -4.82 10.36 -3.42
C PRO A 62 -4.73 11.03 -2.04
N TYR A 63 -4.17 12.25 -2.01
CA TYR A 63 -4.00 13.01 -0.77
C TYR A 63 -5.31 13.57 -0.21
N SER A 64 -6.33 13.74 -1.05
CA SER A 64 -7.61 14.32 -0.66
C SER A 64 -8.77 13.72 -1.44
N GLU A 65 -10.00 14.04 -1.04
CA GLU A 65 -11.20 13.58 -1.75
C GLU A 65 -11.26 14.09 -3.20
N LYS A 66 -10.74 15.29 -3.43
CA LYS A 66 -10.67 15.90 -4.75
C LYS A 66 -9.30 15.62 -5.35
N LEU A 67 -9.28 14.73 -6.34
CA LEU A 67 -8.08 14.45 -7.13
C LEU A 67 -7.46 15.74 -7.66
N GLN A 68 -6.20 15.93 -7.32
CA GLN A 68 -5.36 16.94 -7.91
C GLN A 68 -4.83 16.46 -9.27
N PRO A 69 -4.42 17.37 -10.17
CA PRO A 69 -3.92 16.98 -11.49
C PRO A 69 -2.73 16.00 -11.47
N HIS A 70 -1.96 15.98 -10.38
CA HIS A 70 -0.80 15.12 -10.20
C HIS A 70 -1.11 13.80 -9.49
N ASP A 71 -2.32 13.63 -8.95
CA ASP A 71 -2.75 12.36 -8.36
C ASP A 71 -2.99 11.32 -9.46
N PHE A 72 -2.78 10.04 -9.13
CA PHE A 72 -3.15 8.95 -10.01
C PHE A 72 -4.66 8.71 -9.91
N GLY A 73 -5.37 8.82 -11.03
CA GLY A 73 -6.83 8.76 -11.06
C GLY A 73 -7.42 7.63 -11.90
N PRO A 74 -8.75 7.51 -11.92
CA PRO A 74 -9.47 6.56 -12.77
C PRO A 74 -9.17 6.69 -14.27
N GLU A 75 -8.87 7.91 -14.73
CA GLU A 75 -8.50 8.17 -16.13
C GLU A 75 -7.12 7.61 -16.45
N ASP A 76 -6.15 7.76 -15.54
CA ASP A 76 -4.81 7.17 -15.71
C ASP A 76 -4.89 5.65 -15.71
N LEU A 77 -5.64 5.07 -14.77
CA LEU A 77 -5.89 3.63 -14.68
C LEU A 77 -6.43 3.07 -16.00
N GLN A 78 -7.46 3.72 -16.56
CA GLN A 78 -8.01 3.33 -17.86
C GLN A 78 -7.01 3.54 -18.99
N SER A 79 -6.26 4.64 -18.98
CA SER A 79 -5.32 4.95 -20.05
C SER A 79 -4.15 3.98 -20.13
N LEU A 80 -3.77 3.35 -19.02
CA LEU A 80 -2.65 2.41 -18.89
C LEU A 80 -3.10 0.95 -18.90
N SER A 81 -4.40 0.67 -18.98
CA SER A 81 -4.94 -0.67 -18.74
C SER A 81 -4.47 -1.71 -19.75
N ASP A 82 -4.14 -1.32 -20.98
CA ASP A 82 -3.67 -2.25 -22.00
C ASP A 82 -2.17 -2.54 -21.91
N ASP A 83 -1.43 -1.64 -21.25
CA ASP A 83 0.04 -1.67 -21.17
C ASP A 83 0.57 -2.19 -19.82
N VAL A 84 -0.28 -2.19 -18.78
CA VAL A 84 0.06 -2.60 -17.41
C VAL A 84 -0.76 -3.83 -17.01
N ASP A 85 -0.09 -4.85 -16.47
CA ASP A 85 -0.68 -6.13 -16.08
C ASP A 85 -1.30 -6.11 -14.68
N GLY A 86 -0.81 -5.23 -13.80
CA GLY A 86 -1.37 -5.02 -12.48
C GLY A 86 -0.91 -3.72 -11.81
N PHE A 87 -1.65 -3.27 -10.81
CA PHE A 87 -1.38 -2.05 -10.08
C PHE A 87 -1.20 -2.36 -8.60
N SER A 88 0.02 -2.20 -8.09
CA SER A 88 0.30 -2.33 -6.66
C SER A 88 -0.14 -1.07 -5.94
N PHE A 89 -1.27 -1.12 -5.26
CA PHE A 89 -1.90 0.04 -4.64
C PHE A 89 -1.43 0.20 -3.19
N MET A 90 -0.63 1.22 -2.90
CA MET A 90 -0.01 1.46 -1.58
C MET A 90 -1.02 1.97 -0.55
N THR A 91 -1.99 1.14 -0.18
CA THR A 91 -3.04 1.45 0.79
C THR A 91 -2.59 1.20 2.23
N TYR A 92 -1.43 1.73 2.58
CA TYR A 92 -0.81 1.73 3.91
C TYR A 92 -0.01 3.04 4.10
N ASP A 93 0.69 3.20 5.22
CA ASP A 93 1.36 4.45 5.64
C ASP A 93 0.40 5.66 5.76
N PHE A 94 -0.80 5.41 6.30
CA PHE A 94 -1.78 6.47 6.56
C PHE A 94 -1.29 7.45 7.63
N SER A 95 -0.64 6.94 8.68
CA SER A 95 -0.10 7.72 9.79
C SER A 95 1.41 7.89 9.68
N SER A 96 1.93 8.94 10.28
CA SER A 96 3.35 9.28 10.32
C SER A 96 3.78 9.62 11.76
N PRO A 97 5.08 9.74 12.05
CA PRO A 97 5.54 10.18 13.36
C PRO A 97 4.96 11.54 13.79
N HIS A 98 4.67 12.44 12.84
CA HIS A 98 4.02 13.73 13.11
C HIS A 98 2.53 13.62 13.44
N ASN A 99 1.88 12.54 13.03
CA ASN A 99 0.47 12.27 13.30
C ASN A 99 0.26 10.77 13.60
N PRO A 100 0.67 10.31 14.80
CA PRO A 100 0.62 8.90 15.19
C PRO A 100 -0.78 8.32 15.10
N GLY A 101 -0.88 7.08 14.61
CA GLY A 101 -2.17 6.43 14.41
C GLY A 101 -2.09 5.12 13.65
N PRO A 102 -3.25 4.61 13.19
CA PRO A 102 -3.36 3.34 12.46
C PRO A 102 -2.56 3.34 11.16
N ASN A 103 -2.07 2.17 10.76
CA ASN A 103 -1.27 2.01 9.55
C ASN A 103 -2.08 2.20 8.26
N ALA A 104 -3.30 1.67 8.23
CA ALA A 104 -4.10 1.55 7.03
C ALA A 104 -5.61 1.47 7.35
N PRO A 105 -6.26 2.54 7.85
CA PRO A 105 -7.66 2.50 8.26
C PRO A 105 -8.59 1.91 7.20
N LEU A 106 -9.44 0.94 7.57
CA LEU A 106 -10.32 0.26 6.62
C LEU A 106 -11.29 1.23 5.91
N LYS A 107 -11.79 2.25 6.62
CA LYS A 107 -12.63 3.30 6.01
C LYS A 107 -11.87 4.09 4.93
N TRP A 108 -10.60 4.38 5.16
CA TRP A 108 -9.75 5.07 4.21
C TRP A 108 -9.43 4.18 3.00
N ILE A 109 -9.12 2.89 3.21
CA ILE A 109 -8.95 1.91 2.12
C ILE A 109 -10.19 1.88 1.21
N ARG A 110 -11.39 1.78 1.80
CA ARG A 110 -12.65 1.79 1.04
C ARG A 110 -12.81 3.06 0.23
N PHE A 111 -12.49 4.19 0.85
CA PHE A 111 -12.58 5.49 0.23
C PHE A 111 -11.63 5.66 -0.97
N THR A 112 -10.37 5.25 -0.83
CA THR A 112 -9.37 5.35 -1.91
C THR A 112 -9.71 4.41 -3.07
N LEU A 113 -10.18 3.20 -2.79
CA LEU A 113 -10.72 2.30 -3.81
C LEU A 113 -11.96 2.87 -4.50
N GLN A 114 -12.86 3.51 -3.77
CA GLN A 114 -14.04 4.17 -4.35
C GLN A 114 -13.65 5.31 -5.28
N ILE A 115 -12.65 6.13 -4.93
CA ILE A 115 -12.14 7.16 -5.84
C ILE A 115 -11.58 6.52 -7.11
N LEU A 116 -10.73 5.51 -6.97
CA LEU A 116 -10.02 4.90 -8.10
C LEU A 116 -10.93 4.10 -9.03
N LEU A 117 -11.93 3.39 -8.46
CA LEU A 117 -12.80 2.46 -9.17
C LEU A 117 -14.26 2.95 -9.27
N GLY A 118 -14.52 4.22 -8.98
CA GLY A 118 -15.88 4.77 -8.84
C GLY A 118 -16.65 4.94 -10.16
N ASN A 119 -15.97 4.96 -11.31
CA ASN A 119 -16.62 4.99 -12.63
C ASN A 119 -16.62 3.59 -13.27
N SER A 120 -17.56 3.34 -14.17
CA SER A 120 -17.77 2.00 -14.76
C SER A 120 -16.56 1.46 -15.53
N GLY A 121 -15.81 2.34 -16.20
CA GLY A 121 -14.61 1.95 -16.96
C GLY A 121 -13.49 1.45 -16.06
N ALA A 122 -13.18 2.22 -15.01
CA ALA A 122 -12.20 1.82 -14.00
C ALA A 122 -12.65 0.60 -13.19
N ARG A 123 -13.95 0.47 -12.88
CA ARG A 123 -14.48 -0.68 -12.13
C ARG A 123 -14.25 -2.01 -12.85
N ALA A 124 -14.30 -2.02 -14.19
CA ALA A 124 -14.01 -3.21 -14.99
C ALA A 124 -12.55 -3.69 -14.85
N LEU A 125 -11.66 -2.85 -14.32
CA LEU A 125 -10.24 -3.11 -14.10
C LEU A 125 -9.92 -3.51 -12.65
N ALA A 126 -10.92 -3.76 -11.80
CA ALA A 126 -10.71 -4.12 -10.40
C ALA A 126 -9.78 -5.33 -10.23
N ASN A 127 -9.87 -6.33 -11.12
CA ASN A 127 -9.01 -7.51 -11.10
C ASN A 127 -7.52 -7.22 -11.37
N LYS A 128 -7.18 -6.03 -11.90
CA LYS A 128 -5.81 -5.55 -12.06
C LYS A 128 -5.29 -4.78 -10.84
N ILE A 129 -6.14 -4.45 -9.87
CA ILE A 129 -5.71 -3.74 -8.65
C ILE A 129 -5.25 -4.73 -7.60
N PHE A 130 -4.12 -4.45 -6.95
CA PHE A 130 -3.60 -5.21 -5.82
C PHE A 130 -3.61 -4.34 -4.56
N LEU A 131 -4.61 -4.55 -3.70
CA LEU A 131 -4.74 -3.85 -2.43
C LEU A 131 -3.51 -4.09 -1.55
N GLY A 132 -2.83 -3.03 -1.14
CA GLY A 132 -1.66 -3.09 -0.27
C GLY A 132 -2.01 -3.47 1.16
N ILE A 133 -1.28 -4.45 1.70
CA ILE A 133 -1.34 -4.91 3.09
C ILE A 133 0.06 -4.80 3.70
N ASN A 134 0.19 -3.96 4.73
CA ASN A 134 1.41 -3.86 5.52
C ASN A 134 1.56 -5.07 6.45
N PHE A 135 2.75 -5.67 6.46
CA PHE A 135 3.16 -6.72 7.39
C PHE A 135 4.08 -6.18 8.51
N TYR A 136 4.55 -4.94 8.40
CA TYR A 136 5.12 -4.17 9.50
C TYR A 136 4.03 -3.44 10.29
N GLY A 137 4.37 -2.99 11.49
CA GLY A 137 3.61 -2.00 12.24
C GLY A 137 4.43 -0.75 12.49
N ASN A 138 3.92 0.16 13.31
CA ASN A 138 4.64 1.34 13.76
C ASN A 138 4.62 1.42 15.29
N ASP A 139 5.74 1.84 15.87
CA ASP A 139 5.88 2.27 17.26
C ASP A 139 6.14 3.77 17.27
N PHE A 140 5.14 4.56 17.68
CA PHE A 140 5.20 6.02 17.70
C PHE A 140 5.40 6.56 19.10
N VAL A 141 6.21 7.60 19.22
CA VAL A 141 6.28 8.42 20.44
C VAL A 141 5.04 9.30 20.53
N VAL A 142 4.34 9.25 21.67
CA VAL A 142 3.14 10.02 21.96
C VAL A 142 3.49 11.17 22.90
N SER A 143 4.11 12.21 22.35
CA SER A 143 4.30 13.48 23.05
C SER A 143 4.02 14.67 22.13
N GLU A 144 3.60 15.80 22.68
CA GLU A 144 3.28 16.99 21.87
C GLU A 144 4.52 17.43 21.07
N GLY A 145 4.39 17.41 19.74
CA GLY A 145 5.45 17.84 18.82
C GLY A 145 6.60 16.84 18.64
N SER A 146 6.51 15.60 19.15
CA SER A 146 7.55 14.59 18.87
C SER A 146 7.42 14.02 17.47
N GLU A 147 8.56 13.95 16.77
CA GLU A 147 8.72 13.28 15.47
C GLU A 147 9.28 11.85 15.65
N GLY A 148 9.14 11.28 16.85
CA GLY A 148 9.78 10.03 17.24
C GLY A 148 8.97 8.79 16.88
N GLY A 149 9.70 7.70 16.64
CA GLY A 149 9.11 6.40 16.30
C GLY A 149 9.23 6.03 14.82
N GLY A 150 8.70 4.87 14.47
CA GLY A 150 8.77 4.36 13.10
C GLY A 150 8.40 2.90 12.97
N ALA A 151 8.70 2.34 11.80
CA ALA A 151 8.32 0.99 11.45
C ALA A 151 8.99 -0.05 12.36
N ILE A 152 8.20 -1.03 12.79
CA ILE A 152 8.65 -2.20 13.55
C ILE A 152 8.25 -3.50 12.82
N THR A 153 9.14 -4.47 12.90
CA THR A 153 8.96 -5.84 12.44
C THR A 153 8.24 -6.71 13.49
N GLY A 154 7.84 -7.91 13.10
CA GLY A 154 7.23 -8.88 13.99
C GLY A 154 8.11 -9.28 15.17
N ARG A 155 9.43 -9.33 14.98
CA ARG A 155 10.37 -9.61 16.09
C ARG A 155 10.37 -8.48 17.12
N GLU A 156 10.39 -7.22 16.66
CA GLU A 156 10.33 -6.05 17.55
C GLU A 156 8.98 -5.96 18.26
N TYR A 157 7.88 -6.17 17.53
CA TYR A 157 6.54 -6.26 18.10
C TYR A 157 6.44 -7.31 19.22
N LEU A 158 6.92 -8.54 18.99
CA LEU A 158 6.92 -9.59 20.01
C LEU A 158 7.77 -9.21 21.23
N SER A 159 8.92 -8.56 21.02
CA SER A 159 9.79 -8.09 22.10
C SER A 159 9.10 -7.03 22.97
N LEU A 160 8.35 -6.11 22.37
CA LEU A 160 7.56 -5.10 23.08
C LEU A 160 6.43 -5.75 23.89
N LEU A 161 5.74 -6.76 23.34
CA LEU A 161 4.71 -7.51 24.06
C LEU A 161 5.28 -8.25 25.28
N GLU A 162 6.44 -8.88 25.12
CA GLU A 162 7.10 -9.62 26.22
C GLU A 162 7.56 -8.68 27.33
N LYS A 163 8.18 -7.55 26.96
CA LYS A 163 8.71 -6.55 27.91
C LYS A 163 7.60 -5.84 28.67
N HIS A 164 6.61 -5.29 27.97
CA HIS A 164 5.63 -4.39 28.57
C HIS A 164 4.31 -5.07 28.96
N LYS A 165 4.04 -6.28 28.46
CA LYS A 165 2.78 -7.02 28.67
C LYS A 165 1.53 -6.13 28.54
N PRO A 166 1.43 -5.34 27.47
CA PRO A 166 0.40 -4.31 27.36
C PRO A 166 -0.97 -4.94 27.08
N LYS A 167 -2.04 -4.18 27.34
CA LYS A 167 -3.40 -4.56 26.92
C LYS A 167 -3.60 -4.16 25.46
N LEU A 168 -3.82 -5.15 24.59
CA LEU A 168 -4.21 -4.92 23.20
C LEU A 168 -5.64 -4.34 23.14
N GLN A 169 -5.81 -3.30 22.33
CA GLN A 169 -7.08 -2.60 22.15
C GLN A 169 -7.47 -2.64 20.67
N TRP A 170 -8.73 -3.00 20.39
CA TRP A 170 -9.29 -2.96 19.04
C TRP A 170 -9.94 -1.61 18.77
N GLU A 171 -9.43 -0.86 17.80
CA GLU A 171 -10.02 0.39 17.34
C GLU A 171 -10.94 0.10 16.14
N LYS A 172 -12.25 0.27 16.36
CA LYS A 172 -13.29 -0.18 15.41
C LYS A 172 -13.31 0.60 14.11
N ASN A 173 -12.90 1.88 14.09
CA ASN A 173 -13.01 2.72 12.90
C ASN A 173 -11.92 2.43 11.87
N SER A 174 -10.69 2.21 12.33
CA SER A 174 -9.53 1.81 11.55
C SER A 174 -9.52 0.32 11.27
N GLY A 175 -10.11 -0.49 12.17
CA GLY A 175 -10.01 -1.94 12.07
C GLY A 175 -8.60 -2.43 12.34
N GLU A 176 -7.96 -1.86 13.37
CA GLU A 176 -6.61 -2.21 13.81
C GLU A 176 -6.54 -2.43 15.31
N HIS A 177 -5.62 -3.30 15.71
CA HIS A 177 -5.20 -3.39 17.09
C HIS A 177 -4.10 -2.37 17.34
N PHE A 178 -4.13 -1.77 18.52
CA PHE A 178 -3.03 -0.98 19.04
C PHE A 178 -2.81 -1.27 20.51
N PHE A 179 -1.66 -0.88 21.02
CA PHE A 179 -1.43 -0.82 22.46
C PHE A 179 -0.60 0.40 22.83
N LEU A 180 -0.68 0.78 24.09
CA LEU A 180 0.12 1.86 24.67
C LEU A 180 1.10 1.25 25.67
N TYR A 181 2.29 1.83 25.76
CA TYR A 181 3.25 1.52 26.81
C TYR A 181 4.03 2.78 27.20
N VAL A 182 4.70 2.70 28.34
CA VAL A 182 5.67 3.70 28.80
C VAL A 182 7.04 3.03 28.80
N ASP A 183 8.01 3.67 28.17
CA ASP A 183 9.39 3.16 28.12
C ASP A 183 10.15 3.43 29.43
N ASP A 184 11.43 3.03 29.48
CA ASP A 184 12.25 3.19 30.68
C ASP A 184 12.63 4.68 30.94
N GLU A 185 12.48 5.53 29.92
CA GLU A 185 12.68 7.00 29.98
C GLU A 185 11.39 7.75 30.33
N HIS A 186 10.31 7.03 30.68
CA HIS A 186 9.00 7.57 31.02
C HIS A 186 8.27 8.26 29.84
N ILE A 187 8.62 7.89 28.61
CA ILE A 187 8.01 8.38 27.38
C ILE A 187 6.82 7.47 27.03
N ASN A 188 5.70 8.07 26.61
CA ASN A 188 4.53 7.33 26.16
C ASN A 188 4.70 6.91 24.71
N HIS A 189 4.31 5.67 24.40
CA HIS A 189 4.35 5.10 23.07
C HIS A 189 2.99 4.55 22.65
N ALA A 190 2.71 4.57 21.35
CA ALA A 190 1.57 3.92 20.73
C ALA A 190 2.03 3.01 19.59
N VAL A 191 1.70 1.73 19.73
CA VAL A 191 2.11 0.70 18.77
C VAL A 191 0.89 0.21 17.99
N PHE A 192 0.97 0.27 16.67
CA PHE A 192 -0.02 -0.27 15.74
C PHE A 192 0.63 -1.36 14.90
N TYR A 193 0.25 -2.62 15.09
CA TYR A 193 0.83 -3.74 14.35
C TYR A 193 -0.28 -4.67 13.82
N PRO A 194 -0.15 -5.24 12.61
CA PRO A 194 -1.15 -6.13 12.04
C PRO A 194 -1.48 -7.31 12.96
N SER A 195 -2.73 -7.72 12.92
CA SER A 195 -3.25 -8.90 13.62
C SER A 195 -4.00 -9.76 12.61
N LEU A 196 -4.28 -11.02 12.95
CA LEU A 196 -5.11 -11.87 12.07
C LEU A 196 -6.46 -11.21 11.75
N MET A 197 -7.06 -10.53 12.72
CA MET A 197 -8.33 -9.83 12.54
C MET A 197 -8.19 -8.66 11.56
N SER A 198 -7.17 -7.81 11.72
CA SER A 198 -6.97 -6.65 10.84
C SER A 198 -6.63 -7.07 9.40
N ILE A 199 -5.85 -8.15 9.22
CA ILE A 199 -5.56 -8.71 7.91
C ILE A 199 -6.83 -9.32 7.30
N SER A 200 -7.55 -10.16 8.06
CA SER A 200 -8.75 -10.85 7.57
C SER A 200 -9.81 -9.88 7.03
N ILE A 201 -10.08 -8.76 7.72
CA ILE A 201 -11.08 -7.79 7.25
C ILE A 201 -10.65 -7.04 5.99
N ARG A 202 -9.33 -6.88 5.77
CA ARG A 202 -8.79 -6.28 4.52
C ARG A 202 -8.83 -7.28 3.36
N LEU A 203 -8.58 -8.56 3.64
CA LEU A 203 -8.78 -9.64 2.66
C LEU A 203 -10.25 -9.77 2.26
N GLU A 204 -11.18 -9.65 3.21
CA GLU A 204 -12.61 -9.63 2.92
C GLU A 204 -12.98 -8.41 2.06
N GLU A 205 -12.47 -7.23 2.38
CA GLU A 205 -12.67 -6.04 1.55
C GLU A 205 -12.11 -6.24 0.12
N ALA A 206 -10.91 -6.79 -0.02
CA ALA A 206 -10.33 -7.08 -1.33
C ALA A 206 -11.24 -8.00 -2.17
N ARG A 207 -11.76 -9.07 -1.55
CA ARG A 207 -12.71 -9.99 -2.19
C ARG A 207 -14.02 -9.29 -2.58
N LEU A 208 -14.59 -8.46 -1.70
CA LEU A 208 -15.81 -7.70 -1.99
C LEU A 208 -15.63 -6.73 -3.16
N GLN A 209 -14.43 -6.14 -3.27
CA GLN A 209 -14.11 -5.19 -4.33
C GLN A 209 -13.65 -5.87 -5.63
N GLY A 210 -13.40 -7.18 -5.61
CA GLY A 210 -12.91 -7.94 -6.76
C GLY A 210 -11.45 -7.61 -7.12
N VAL A 211 -10.67 -7.16 -6.13
CA VAL A 211 -9.26 -6.79 -6.29
C VAL A 211 -8.36 -7.88 -5.72
N GLY A 212 -7.12 -7.98 -6.22
CA GLY A 212 -6.08 -8.80 -5.61
C GLY A 212 -5.42 -8.11 -4.40
N ILE A 213 -4.31 -8.66 -3.93
CA ILE A 213 -3.54 -8.10 -2.81
C ILE A 213 -2.05 -7.97 -3.16
N SER A 214 -1.38 -7.00 -2.54
CA SER A 214 0.07 -6.86 -2.51
C SER A 214 0.52 -6.75 -1.05
N ILE A 215 1.65 -7.36 -0.68
CA ILE A 215 2.12 -7.41 0.72
C ILE A 215 3.48 -6.71 0.83
N TRP A 216 3.59 -5.78 1.77
CA TRP A 216 4.83 -5.09 2.12
C TRP A 216 5.22 -5.35 3.58
N GLU A 217 6.27 -6.11 3.90
CA GLU A 217 6.93 -7.10 3.02
C GLU A 217 7.05 -8.48 3.68
N ILE A 218 7.39 -9.49 2.88
CA ILE A 218 7.67 -10.85 3.33
C ILE A 218 8.98 -10.83 4.12
N GLY A 219 8.86 -10.87 5.45
CA GLY A 219 9.99 -10.76 6.38
C GLY A 219 9.71 -9.84 7.57
N GLN A 220 8.70 -8.99 7.46
CA GLN A 220 8.30 -8.08 8.53
C GLN A 220 7.13 -8.62 9.36
N GLY A 221 6.32 -9.51 8.78
CA GLY A 221 5.14 -10.08 9.43
C GLY A 221 5.42 -11.22 10.40
N LEU A 222 4.36 -11.82 10.93
CA LEU A 222 4.43 -13.05 11.73
C LEU A 222 4.02 -14.25 10.87
N ASP A 223 4.70 -15.39 11.00
CA ASP A 223 4.52 -16.57 10.12
C ASP A 223 3.06 -17.02 9.97
N TYR A 224 2.29 -16.95 11.05
CA TYR A 224 0.89 -17.36 11.05
C TYR A 224 -0.05 -16.40 10.29
N PHE A 225 0.43 -15.26 9.80
CA PHE A 225 -0.33 -14.40 8.87
C PHE A 225 -0.59 -15.10 7.54
N PHE A 226 0.36 -15.92 7.06
CA PHE A 226 0.22 -16.64 5.80
C PHE A 226 -0.91 -17.68 5.83
N ASN A 227 -1.37 -18.11 7.00
CA ASN A 227 -2.51 -19.01 7.14
C ASN A 227 -3.85 -18.39 6.69
N LEU A 228 -3.90 -17.06 6.46
CA LEU A 228 -5.09 -16.36 5.98
C LEU A 228 -5.16 -16.25 4.44
N LEU A 229 -4.06 -16.52 3.74
CA LEU A 229 -3.90 -16.36 2.29
C LEU A 229 -4.21 -17.67 1.56
#